data_AF-F6KLL4-F1
#
_entry.id   AF-F6KLL4-F1
#
_cell.length_a   1.000
_cell.length_b   1.000
_cell.length_c   1.000
_cell.angle_alpha   90.00
_cell.angle_beta   90.00
_cell.angle_gamma   90.00
#
_symmetry.space_group_name_H-M   'P 1'
#
loop_
_entity.id
_entity.type
_entity.pdbx_description
1 polymer ?
#
loop_
_entity_poly.entity_id
_entity_poly.type
_entity_poly.pdbx_seq_one_letter_code
_entity_poly.pdbx_strand_id
1 'polypeptide(L)'
;MDYLDEVTAFSLEHEEPAWMTELRTTALKNADESELPHIDRVKFHRWPLLNVHMESYVPSEGNVASFDQMKDNPLIVQQGSFHAFEQLPASLAEQGVIFTDIFTALQEHPELVKEYYMTKAVLPEEDKLTAAHAAFMNSGVFLYVPKNVVIEEPIESLFIQDS
;
A
#
# COMPACT_ATOMS: atom_id res chain seq x y z
N MET A 1 -9.93 -17.57 9.34
CA MET A 1 -10.25 -16.91 8.07
C MET A 1 -9.83 -17.82 6.95
N ASP A 2 -10.74 -18.12 6.03
CA ASP A 2 -10.46 -19.02 4.90
C ASP A 2 -9.97 -18.21 3.69
N TYR A 3 -8.80 -17.57 3.83
CA TYR A 3 -8.22 -16.67 2.81
C TYR A 3 -6.76 -17.03 2.46
N LEU A 4 -6.24 -18.16 2.96
CA LEU A 4 -4.83 -18.51 2.80
C LEU A 4 -4.43 -18.68 1.34
N ASP A 5 -5.28 -19.38 0.57
CA ASP A 5 -5.04 -19.62 -0.85
C ASP A 5 -5.13 -18.30 -1.64
N GLU A 6 -6.09 -17.45 -1.33
CA GLU A 6 -6.26 -16.15 -1.98
C GLU A 6 -5.07 -15.22 -1.72
N VAL A 7 -4.61 -15.12 -0.47
CA VAL A 7 -3.46 -14.27 -0.08
C VAL A 7 -2.19 -14.76 -0.76
N THR A 8 -2.00 -16.07 -0.83
CA THR A 8 -0.82 -16.67 -1.48
C THR A 8 -0.87 -16.45 -2.99
N ALA A 9 -2.05 -16.63 -3.62
CA ALA A 9 -2.24 -16.38 -5.04
C ALA A 9 -2.02 -14.89 -5.39
N PHE A 10 -2.54 -13.97 -4.58
CA PHE A 10 -2.36 -12.53 -4.76
C PHE A 10 -0.88 -12.14 -4.71
N SER A 11 -0.15 -12.65 -3.71
CA SER A 11 1.29 -12.41 -3.56
C SER A 11 2.10 -12.92 -4.76
N LEU A 12 1.72 -14.08 -5.31
CA LEU A 12 2.33 -14.64 -6.51
C LEU A 12 2.01 -13.82 -7.77
N GLU A 13 0.77 -13.35 -7.95
CA GLU A 13 0.36 -12.51 -9.07
C GLU A 13 1.14 -11.20 -9.14
N HIS A 14 1.45 -10.61 -7.98
CA HIS A 14 2.22 -9.37 -7.87
C HIS A 14 3.74 -9.58 -7.82
N GLU A 15 4.21 -10.82 -8.01
CA GLU A 15 5.63 -11.19 -7.97
C GLU A 15 6.34 -10.70 -6.69
N GLU A 16 5.65 -10.76 -5.54
CA GLU A 16 6.17 -10.23 -4.29
C GLU A 16 7.38 -11.04 -3.80
N PRO A 17 8.33 -10.40 -3.08
CA PRO A 17 9.43 -11.11 -2.47
C PRO A 17 8.92 -12.08 -1.38
N ALA A 18 9.60 -13.21 -1.21
CA ALA A 18 9.17 -14.28 -0.31
C ALA A 18 8.89 -13.83 1.14
N TRP A 19 9.62 -12.83 1.64
CA TRP A 19 9.39 -12.28 2.98
C TRP A 19 8.05 -11.55 3.10
N MET A 20 7.54 -10.95 2.01
CA MET A 20 6.24 -10.28 2.00
C MET A 20 5.12 -11.31 2.00
N THR A 21 5.24 -12.40 1.24
CA THR A 21 4.32 -13.54 1.30
C THR A 21 4.26 -14.13 2.72
N GLU A 22 5.40 -14.30 3.36
CA GLU A 22 5.48 -14.78 4.75
C GLU A 22 4.84 -13.80 5.73
N LEU A 23 5.07 -12.49 5.55
CA LEU A 23 4.43 -11.43 6.34
C LEU A 23 2.91 -11.49 6.20
N ARG A 24 2.38 -11.58 4.97
CA ARG A 24 0.93 -11.62 4.72
C ARG A 24 0.27 -12.85 5.34
N THR A 25 0.85 -14.03 5.16
CA THR A 25 0.31 -15.29 5.72
C THR A 25 0.38 -15.33 7.24
N THR A 26 1.46 -14.80 7.84
CA THR A 26 1.59 -14.63 9.29
C THR A 26 0.57 -13.64 9.83
N ALA A 27 0.41 -12.50 9.15
CA ALA A 27 -0.54 -11.47 9.52
C ALA A 27 -1.99 -11.97 9.41
N LEU A 28 -2.31 -12.79 8.41
CA LEU A 28 -3.63 -13.42 8.26
C LEU A 28 -3.95 -14.30 9.48
N LYS A 29 -2.99 -15.10 9.92
CA LYS A 29 -3.12 -15.92 11.12
C LYS A 29 -3.29 -15.04 12.37
N ASN A 30 -2.46 -14.02 12.53
CA ASN A 30 -2.57 -13.10 13.67
C ASN A 30 -3.92 -12.38 13.69
N ALA A 31 -4.44 -12.00 12.53
CA ALA A 31 -5.76 -11.38 12.41
C ALA A 31 -6.89 -12.33 12.84
N ASP A 32 -6.75 -13.65 12.72
CA ASP A 32 -7.73 -14.60 13.25
C ASP A 32 -7.72 -14.68 14.79
N GLU A 33 -6.54 -14.57 15.37
CA GLU A 33 -6.31 -14.76 16.82
C GLU A 33 -6.51 -13.46 17.62
N SER A 34 -6.30 -12.30 16.99
CA SER A 34 -6.39 -10.99 17.63
C SER A 34 -7.83 -10.47 17.78
N GLU A 35 -8.04 -9.63 18.79
CA GLU A 35 -9.28 -8.92 19.01
C GLU A 35 -9.33 -7.58 18.24
N LEU A 36 -10.55 -7.11 17.93
CA LEU A 36 -10.74 -5.77 17.38
C LEU A 36 -10.38 -4.71 18.43
N PRO A 37 -9.82 -3.57 18.01
CA PRO A 37 -9.50 -2.50 18.96
C PRO A 37 -10.76 -1.92 19.60
N HIS A 38 -10.66 -1.50 20.85
CA HIS A 38 -11.78 -0.86 21.55
C HIS A 38 -11.77 0.65 21.34
N ILE A 39 -12.85 1.20 20.79
CA ILE A 39 -13.06 2.65 20.65
C ILE A 39 -14.30 3.03 21.45
N ASP A 40 -14.12 3.75 22.57
CA ASP A 40 -15.15 4.06 23.57
C ASP A 40 -16.46 4.63 23.01
N ARG A 41 -16.43 5.23 21.82
CA ARG A 41 -17.57 5.93 21.20
C ARG A 41 -18.04 5.33 19.87
N VAL A 42 -17.43 4.25 19.40
CA VAL A 42 -17.77 3.65 18.10
C VAL A 42 -17.99 2.15 18.25
N LYS A 43 -19.22 1.70 17.96
CA LYS A 43 -19.59 0.28 18.00
C LYS A 43 -19.47 -0.35 16.61
N PHE A 44 -18.24 -0.66 16.21
CA PHE A 44 -17.95 -1.24 14.89
C PHE A 44 -17.71 -2.76 14.89
N HIS A 45 -17.72 -3.40 16.07
CA HIS A 45 -17.44 -4.83 16.22
C HIS A 45 -18.41 -5.77 15.47
N ARG A 46 -19.57 -5.24 15.06
CA ARG A 46 -20.58 -5.98 14.29
C ARG A 46 -20.51 -5.68 12.78
N TRP A 47 -19.63 -4.78 12.37
CA TRP A 47 -19.49 -4.42 10.97
C TRP A 47 -18.69 -5.52 10.26
N PRO A 48 -19.01 -5.83 8.99
CA PRO A 48 -18.30 -6.86 8.22
C PRO A 48 -16.93 -6.35 7.73
N LEU A 49 -16.08 -5.88 8.65
CA LEU A 49 -14.80 -5.24 8.31
C LEU A 49 -13.77 -6.18 7.70
N LEU A 50 -13.93 -7.49 7.90
CA LEU A 50 -12.99 -8.52 7.44
C LEU A 50 -13.54 -9.33 6.26
N ASN A 51 -14.64 -8.88 5.65
CA ASN A 51 -15.16 -9.47 4.43
C ASN A 51 -14.41 -8.85 3.24
N VAL A 52 -13.17 -9.29 3.03
CA VAL A 52 -12.29 -8.77 1.99
C VAL A 52 -12.48 -9.56 0.70
N HIS A 53 -12.42 -8.85 -0.42
CA HIS A 53 -12.34 -9.44 -1.76
C HIS A 53 -11.07 -8.90 -2.41
N MET A 54 -10.11 -9.77 -2.72
CA MET A 54 -8.87 -9.39 -3.38
C MET A 54 -9.02 -9.51 -4.89
N GLU A 55 -9.92 -8.70 -5.45
CA GLU A 55 -10.09 -8.61 -6.90
C GLU A 55 -9.23 -7.47 -7.45
N SER A 56 -8.56 -7.74 -8.58
CA SER A 56 -7.83 -6.72 -9.32
C SER A 56 -8.84 -5.70 -9.86
N TYR A 57 -8.74 -4.46 -9.37
CA TYR A 57 -9.58 -3.37 -9.84
C TYR A 57 -9.16 -2.94 -11.24
N VAL A 58 -10.11 -2.91 -12.17
CA VAL A 58 -9.95 -2.38 -13.53
C VAL A 58 -10.83 -1.15 -13.66
N PRO A 59 -10.27 0.06 -13.83
CA PRO A 59 -11.07 1.26 -13.98
C PRO A 59 -11.92 1.19 -15.25
N SER A 60 -13.20 1.55 -15.15
CA SER A 60 -14.09 1.67 -16.30
C SER A 60 -13.77 2.91 -17.15
N GLU A 61 -13.23 3.95 -16.52
CA GLU A 61 -12.77 5.19 -17.15
C GLU A 61 -11.51 5.69 -16.43
N GLY A 62 -10.50 6.14 -17.19
CA GLY A 62 -9.26 6.67 -16.62
C GLY A 62 -9.46 8.10 -16.14
N ASN A 63 -9.50 8.31 -14.83
CA ASN A 63 -9.67 9.63 -14.21
C ASN A 63 -8.33 10.38 -14.03
N VAL A 64 -7.48 10.39 -15.06
CA VAL A 64 -6.21 11.13 -15.03
C VAL A 64 -6.42 12.50 -15.67
N ALA A 65 -6.11 13.57 -14.93
CA ALA A 65 -6.17 14.93 -15.45
C ALA A 65 -5.30 15.09 -16.71
N SER A 66 -5.69 15.99 -17.62
CA SER A 66 -4.91 16.24 -18.84
C SER A 66 -3.48 16.70 -18.49
N PHE A 67 -2.48 16.11 -19.16
CA PHE A 67 -1.05 16.41 -18.98
C PHE A 67 -0.72 17.91 -18.97
N ASP A 68 -1.43 18.73 -19.75
CA ASP A 68 -1.23 20.18 -19.82
C ASP A 68 -1.52 20.93 -18.51
N GLN A 69 -2.17 20.29 -17.53
CA GLN A 69 -2.51 20.85 -16.22
C GLN A 69 -1.60 20.36 -15.09
N MET A 70 -0.75 19.36 -15.37
CA MET A 70 0.14 18.78 -14.37
C MET A 70 1.39 19.65 -14.22
N LYS A 71 1.75 19.93 -12.97
CA LYS A 71 3.00 20.61 -12.62
C LYS A 71 4.13 19.57 -12.55
N ASP A 72 5.39 20.04 -12.60
CA ASP A 72 6.59 19.19 -12.51
C ASP A 72 6.97 18.87 -11.04
N ASN A 73 5.99 18.45 -10.23
CA ASN A 73 6.20 18.02 -8.85
C ASN A 73 5.97 16.50 -8.72
N PRO A 74 6.53 15.83 -7.70
CA PRO A 74 6.26 14.42 -7.47
C PRO A 74 4.75 14.17 -7.32
N LEU A 75 4.17 13.35 -8.18
CA LEU A 75 2.74 13.04 -8.18
C LEU A 75 2.52 11.55 -8.48
N ILE A 76 1.68 10.92 -7.67
CA ILE A 76 1.14 9.59 -7.96
C ILE A 76 -0.40 9.63 -7.91
N VAL A 77 -1.03 8.93 -8.84
CA VAL A 77 -2.48 8.79 -8.94
C VAL A 77 -2.81 7.31 -8.93
N GLN A 78 -3.60 6.90 -7.94
CA GLN A 78 -4.13 5.54 -7.81
C GLN A 78 -5.64 5.58 -7.82
N GLN A 79 -6.25 4.68 -8.60
CA GLN A 79 -7.70 4.49 -8.62
C GLN A 79 -8.00 3.06 -8.14
N GLY A 80 -8.57 2.92 -6.94
CA GLY A 80 -8.66 1.62 -6.27
C GLY A 80 -7.29 0.96 -6.09
N SER A 81 -7.12 -0.24 -6.67
CA SER A 81 -5.82 -0.94 -6.74
C SER A 81 -5.05 -0.70 -8.04
N PHE A 82 -5.56 0.13 -8.95
CA PHE A 82 -4.92 0.42 -10.23
C PHE A 82 -3.98 1.63 -10.11
N HIS A 83 -2.72 1.43 -10.48
CA HIS A 83 -1.75 2.51 -10.65
C HIS A 83 -2.04 3.24 -11.96
N ALA A 84 -2.60 4.46 -11.85
CA ALA A 84 -3.04 5.24 -13.02
C ALA A 84 -1.94 6.14 -13.59
N PHE A 85 -1.14 6.79 -12.72
CA PHE A 85 -0.07 7.70 -13.14
C PHE A 85 0.96 7.88 -12.03
N GLU A 86 2.22 8.02 -12.41
CA GLU A 86 3.32 8.41 -11.53
C GLU A 86 4.28 9.34 -12.28
N GLN A 87 4.76 10.35 -11.58
CA GLN A 87 5.89 11.17 -12.01
C GLN A 87 6.80 11.51 -10.84
N LEU A 88 8.09 11.50 -11.13
CA LEU A 88 9.14 11.97 -10.24
C LEU A 88 10.12 12.81 -11.08
N PRO A 89 10.36 14.08 -10.72
CA PRO A 89 11.37 14.90 -11.39
C PRO A 89 12.73 14.21 -11.41
N ALA A 90 13.40 14.21 -12.56
CA ALA A 90 14.69 13.55 -12.75
C ALA A 90 15.74 14.01 -11.73
N SER A 91 15.70 15.30 -11.34
CA SER A 91 16.58 15.87 -10.33
C SER A 91 16.43 15.23 -8.95
N LEU A 92 15.24 14.73 -8.59
CA LEU A 92 14.99 14.03 -7.33
C LEU A 92 15.36 12.54 -7.45
N ALA A 93 15.06 11.93 -8.60
CA ALA A 93 15.47 10.55 -8.89
C ALA A 93 17.01 10.40 -8.86
N GLU A 94 17.76 11.35 -9.44
CA GLU A 94 19.23 11.40 -9.41
C GLU A 94 19.79 11.56 -7.99
N GLN A 95 19.02 12.16 -7.07
CA GLN A 95 19.36 12.25 -5.65
C GLN A 95 19.01 10.99 -4.85
N GLY A 96 18.40 9.99 -5.49
CA GLY A 96 18.01 8.72 -4.88
C GLY A 96 16.64 8.73 -4.21
N VAL A 97 15.80 9.74 -4.47
CA VAL A 97 14.40 9.73 -4.04
C VAL A 97 13.67 8.62 -4.79
N ILE A 98 12.85 7.85 -4.08
CA ILE A 98 11.96 6.85 -4.66
C ILE A 98 10.55 7.28 -4.32
N PHE A 99 9.68 7.37 -5.32
CA PHE A 99 8.27 7.70 -5.12
C PHE A 99 7.41 6.94 -6.12
N THR A 100 6.93 5.77 -5.72
CA THR A 100 6.22 4.84 -6.61
C THR A 100 5.14 4.05 -5.86
N ASP A 101 4.35 3.23 -6.57
CA ASP A 101 3.39 2.33 -5.93
C ASP A 101 4.09 1.22 -5.12
N ILE A 102 3.39 0.69 -4.13
CA ILE A 102 3.97 -0.27 -3.19
C ILE A 102 4.42 -1.58 -3.83
N PHE A 103 3.79 -2.01 -4.93
CA PHE A 103 4.15 -3.26 -5.61
C PHE A 103 5.41 -3.07 -6.45
N THR A 104 5.49 -1.96 -7.20
CA THR A 104 6.73 -1.57 -7.89
C THR A 104 7.88 -1.45 -6.87
N ALA A 105 7.64 -0.81 -5.72
CA ALA A 105 8.65 -0.73 -4.66
C ALA A 105 9.06 -2.09 -4.08
N LEU A 106 8.12 -3.03 -3.92
CA LEU A 106 8.40 -4.39 -3.45
C LEU A 106 9.27 -5.18 -4.45
N GLN A 107 9.11 -4.94 -5.75
CA GLN A 107 9.88 -5.60 -6.79
C GLN A 107 11.26 -4.94 -6.98
N GLU A 108 11.33 -3.62 -7.06
CA GLU A 108 12.56 -2.88 -7.37
C GLU A 108 13.42 -2.58 -6.14
N HIS A 109 12.80 -2.44 -4.96
CA HIS A 109 13.46 -2.06 -3.70
C HIS A 109 13.08 -2.95 -2.51
N PRO A 110 13.06 -4.29 -2.64
CA PRO A 110 12.51 -5.21 -1.63
C PRO A 110 13.16 -5.06 -0.26
N GLU A 111 14.48 -4.89 -0.18
CA GLU A 111 15.19 -4.77 1.09
C GLU A 111 14.86 -3.46 1.83
N LEU A 112 14.66 -2.38 1.08
CA LEU A 112 14.31 -1.09 1.65
C LEU A 112 12.87 -1.08 2.13
N VAL A 113 11.94 -1.65 1.36
CA VAL A 113 10.55 -1.83 1.80
C VAL A 113 10.52 -2.71 3.06
N LYS A 114 11.26 -3.82 3.08
CA LYS A 114 11.34 -4.72 4.24
C LYS A 114 11.84 -4.03 5.51
N GLU A 115 12.80 -3.10 5.39
CA GLU A 115 13.35 -2.37 6.53
C GLU A 115 12.30 -1.50 7.22
N TYR A 116 11.36 -0.93 6.46
CA TYR A 116 10.46 0.13 6.93
C TYR A 116 8.97 -0.25 6.98
N TYR A 117 8.50 -1.19 6.17
CA TYR A 117 7.09 -1.55 6.08
C TYR A 117 6.62 -2.19 7.38
N MET A 118 5.78 -1.46 8.12
CA MET A 118 5.19 -1.88 9.41
C MET A 118 6.20 -2.33 10.48
N THR A 119 7.43 -1.77 10.49
CA THR A 119 8.47 -2.17 11.47
C THR A 119 8.60 -1.25 12.67
N LYS A 120 8.03 -0.04 12.62
CA LYS A 120 8.23 1.01 13.64
C LYS A 120 6.98 1.78 14.02
N ALA A 121 6.22 2.28 13.04
CA ALA A 121 5.12 3.21 13.28
C ALA A 121 3.82 2.49 13.67
N VAL A 122 3.52 1.39 12.97
CA VAL A 122 2.38 0.50 13.20
C VAL A 122 2.89 -0.90 13.00
N LEU A 123 2.79 -1.75 14.01
CA LEU A 123 3.19 -3.16 13.91
C LEU A 123 2.01 -4.02 13.41
N PRO A 124 2.25 -5.07 12.61
CA PRO A 124 1.17 -5.96 12.16
C PRO A 124 0.38 -6.57 13.33
N GLU A 125 1.05 -6.84 14.45
CA GLU A 125 0.50 -7.49 15.64
C GLU A 125 -0.20 -6.56 16.65
N GLU A 126 -0.36 -5.26 16.39
CA GLU A 126 -1.00 -4.34 17.35
C GLU A 126 -2.45 -4.72 17.68
N ASP A 127 -3.26 -4.99 16.65
CA ASP A 127 -4.63 -5.45 16.79
C ASP A 127 -5.11 -6.21 15.53
N LYS A 128 -6.37 -6.66 15.55
CA LYS A 128 -6.96 -7.39 14.42
C LYS A 128 -7.00 -6.60 13.11
N LEU A 129 -7.15 -5.27 13.15
CA LEU A 129 -7.21 -4.42 11.95
C LEU A 129 -5.83 -4.19 11.35
N THR A 130 -4.80 -4.01 12.17
CA THR A 130 -3.41 -3.90 11.67
C THR A 130 -2.94 -5.20 11.03
N ALA A 131 -3.27 -6.33 11.66
CA ALA A 131 -2.97 -7.66 11.12
C ALA A 131 -3.72 -7.91 9.81
N ALA A 132 -5.01 -7.55 9.75
CA ALA A 132 -5.78 -7.63 8.52
C ALA A 132 -5.21 -6.73 7.41
N HIS A 133 -4.81 -5.49 7.73
CA HIS A 133 -4.17 -4.60 6.76
C HIS A 133 -2.89 -5.22 6.17
N ALA A 134 -2.02 -5.76 7.02
CA ALA A 134 -0.79 -6.41 6.58
C ALA A 134 -1.05 -7.65 5.69
N ALA A 135 -2.10 -8.42 5.97
CA ALA A 135 -2.49 -9.58 5.17
C ALA A 135 -3.06 -9.18 3.79
N PHE A 136 -3.92 -8.16 3.77
CA PHE A 136 -4.79 -7.84 2.64
C PHE A 136 -4.43 -6.55 1.89
N MET A 137 -3.30 -5.90 2.20
CA MET A 137 -2.86 -4.70 1.48
C MET A 137 -2.82 -4.96 -0.02
N ASN A 138 -3.57 -4.18 -0.78
CA ASN A 138 -3.76 -4.35 -2.23
C ASN A 138 -3.48 -3.06 -3.02
N SER A 139 -3.07 -2.00 -2.33
CA SER A 139 -2.78 -0.68 -2.88
C SER A 139 -1.99 0.11 -1.85
N GLY A 140 -1.19 1.07 -2.31
CA GLY A 140 -0.33 1.86 -1.45
C GLY A 140 0.78 2.56 -2.21
N VAL A 141 1.43 3.49 -1.53
CA VAL A 141 2.51 4.32 -2.09
C VAL A 141 3.74 4.20 -1.20
N PHE A 142 4.90 4.09 -1.85
CA PHE A 142 6.20 4.06 -1.20
C PHE A 142 6.98 5.33 -1.53
N LEU A 143 7.25 6.14 -0.50
CA LEU A 143 8.11 7.32 -0.58
C LEU A 143 9.35 7.09 0.29
N TYR A 144 10.52 7.11 -0.35
CA TYR A 144 11.80 7.13 0.34
C TYR A 144 12.58 8.38 -0.04
N VAL A 145 13.02 9.11 0.99
CA VAL A 145 13.85 10.31 0.85
C VAL A 145 15.19 10.04 1.51
N PRO A 146 16.29 9.98 0.74
CA PRO A 146 17.62 9.75 1.30
C PRO A 146 18.03 10.83 2.30
N LYS A 147 18.96 10.45 3.18
CA LYS A 147 19.52 11.38 4.15
C LYS A 147 20.11 12.62 3.47
N ASN A 148 19.79 13.79 4.01
CA ASN A 148 20.22 15.12 3.53
C ASN A 148 19.63 15.55 2.18
N VAL A 149 18.65 14.83 1.63
CA VAL A 149 17.87 15.31 0.47
C VAL A 149 16.72 16.17 0.97
N VAL A 150 16.50 17.31 0.30
CA VAL A 150 15.38 18.22 0.56
C VAL A 150 14.56 18.31 -0.71
N ILE A 151 13.27 18.02 -0.60
CA ILE A 151 12.31 18.18 -1.69
C ILE A 151 11.62 19.53 -1.45
N GLU A 152 11.86 20.50 -2.36
CA GLU A 152 11.30 21.86 -2.22
C GLU A 152 9.83 21.92 -2.67
N GLU A 153 9.47 21.11 -3.66
CA GLU A 153 8.12 21.05 -4.22
C GLU A 153 7.20 20.14 -3.38
N PRO A 154 5.87 20.37 -3.38
CA PRO A 154 4.93 19.49 -2.72
C PRO A 154 4.89 18.11 -3.38
N ILE A 155 4.84 17.07 -2.56
CA ILE A 155 4.58 15.69 -2.99
C ILE A 155 3.07 15.47 -2.96
N GLU A 156 2.50 15.01 -4.06
CA GLU A 156 1.07 14.80 -4.21
C GLU A 156 0.76 13.30 -4.40
N SER A 157 -0.22 12.81 -3.65
CA SER A 157 -0.73 11.44 -3.78
C SER A 157 -2.24 11.49 -3.84
N LEU A 158 -2.80 11.19 -5.01
CA LEU A 158 -4.23 11.20 -5.26
C LEU A 158 -4.76 9.77 -5.26
N PHE A 159 -5.62 9.46 -4.29
CA PHE A 159 -6.32 8.19 -4.19
C PHE A 159 -7.78 8.40 -4.57
N ILE A 160 -8.18 7.82 -5.70
CA ILE A 160 -9.54 7.86 -6.22
C ILE A 160 -10.20 6.53 -5.88
N GLN A 161 -11.28 6.57 -5.11
CA GLN A 161 -12.07 5.38 -4.78
C GLN A 161 -13.47 5.55 -5.36
N ASP A 162 -13.82 4.68 -6.30
CA ASP A 162 -15.19 4.60 -6.79
C ASP A 162 -16.07 3.90 -5.74
N SER A 163 -17.33 4.34 -5.65
CA SER A 163 -18.33 3.83 -4.70
C SER A 163 -19.08 2.61 -5.22
#